data_AF-A0ABD4ZXW8-F1
#
_entry.id   AF-A0ABD4ZXW8-F1
#
_cell.length_a   1.000
_cell.length_b   1.000
_cell.length_c   1.000
_cell.angle_alpha   90.00
_cell.angle_beta   90.00
_cell.angle_gamma   90.00
#
_symmetry.space_group_name_H-M   'P 1'
#
loop_
_entity.id
_entity.type
_entity.pdbx_description
1 polymer ?
#
loop_
_entity_poly.entity_id
_entity_poly.type
_entity_poly.pdbx_seq_one_letter_code
_entity_poly.pdbx_strand_id
1 'polypeptide(L)'
;MKHISVLIKPASSLCNLRCSYCFYANVSSLREVRSFGKMKEEVTEKMIKNIYADLEDGDQLTLAFQGGEPTMAGLNYFRKVTQLVDQQQK
;
A
#
# COMPACT_ATOMS: atom_id res chain seq x y z
N MET A 1 -1.31 19.43 -14.21
CA MET A 1 -1.34 17.97 -14.43
C MET A 1 -0.13 17.33 -13.76
N LYS A 2 -0.22 17.19 -12.45
CA LYS A 2 0.68 16.38 -11.63
C LYS A 2 0.40 14.90 -11.92
N HIS A 3 1.44 14.09 -11.80
CA HIS A 3 1.34 12.64 -11.85
C HIS A 3 1.93 12.10 -10.56
N ILE A 4 1.07 11.70 -9.63
CA ILE A 4 1.48 11.16 -8.34
C ILE A 4 1.49 9.64 -8.43
N SER A 5 2.60 9.02 -8.01
CA SER A 5 2.73 7.56 -7.95
C SER A 5 3.12 7.14 -6.54
N VAL A 6 2.35 6.23 -5.95
CA VAL A 6 2.54 5.76 -4.57
C VAL A 6 2.73 4.24 -4.58
N LEU A 7 3.84 3.78 -4.00
CA LEU A 7 4.13 2.37 -3.79
C LEU A 7 3.74 1.94 -2.37
N ILE A 8 2.61 1.25 -2.25
CA ILE A 8 1.98 0.84 -0.99
C ILE A 8 2.39 -0.59 -0.65
N LYS A 9 2.63 -0.85 0.64
CA LYS A 9 3.02 -2.18 1.14
C LYS A 9 2.02 -2.69 2.16
N PRO A 10 0.86 -3.21 1.69
CA PRO A 10 -0.30 -3.43 2.54
C PRO A 10 -0.14 -4.58 3.53
N ALA A 11 0.85 -5.47 3.29
CA ALA A 11 1.24 -6.55 4.20
C ALA A 11 2.70 -6.43 4.66
N SER A 12 3.29 -5.23 4.57
CA SER A 12 4.65 -4.94 5.01
C SER A 12 5.73 -5.87 4.41
N SER A 13 6.29 -6.79 5.20
CA SER A 13 7.25 -7.82 4.79
C SER A 13 6.72 -9.24 4.86
N LEU A 14 5.42 -9.40 5.14
CA LEU A 14 4.77 -10.71 5.14
C LEU A 14 4.76 -11.29 3.73
N CYS A 15 5.27 -12.51 3.59
CA CYS A 15 5.30 -13.24 2.34
C CYS A 15 5.09 -14.72 2.64
N ASN A 16 4.34 -15.42 1.79
CA ASN A 16 4.11 -16.87 1.89
C ASN A 16 5.21 -17.70 1.20
N LEU A 17 6.21 -17.05 0.61
CA LEU A 17 7.36 -17.68 -0.03
C LEU A 17 8.68 -17.27 0.62
N ARG A 18 9.74 -18.03 0.34
CA ARG A 18 11.12 -17.77 0.77
C ARG A 18 12.07 -17.86 -0.42
N CYS A 19 11.82 -17.08 -1.48
CA CYS A 19 12.64 -17.10 -2.69
C CYS A 19 14.11 -16.85 -2.34
N SER A 20 15.02 -17.67 -2.89
CA SER A 20 16.45 -17.65 -2.54
C SER A 20 17.13 -16.30 -2.82
N TYR A 21 16.63 -15.56 -3.80
CA TYR A 21 17.14 -14.27 -4.25
C TYR A 21 16.38 -13.07 -3.66
N CYS A 22 15.40 -13.28 -2.77
CA CYS A 22 14.60 -12.18 -2.23
C CYS A 22 15.38 -11.39 -1.17
N PHE A 23 16.05 -10.32 -1.60
CA PHE A 23 16.73 -9.39 -0.68
C PHE A 23 15.76 -8.76 0.33
N TYR A 24 14.47 -8.64 -0.01
CA TYR A 24 13.49 -7.99 0.84
C TYR A 24 13.25 -8.78 2.14
N ALA A 25 13.33 -10.12 2.09
CA ALA A 25 13.31 -10.96 3.29
C ALA A 25 14.53 -10.71 4.19
N ASN A 26 15.72 -10.57 3.60
CA ASN A 26 16.96 -10.28 4.33
C ASN A 26 16.90 -8.88 4.98
N VAL A 27 16.67 -7.83 4.19
CA VAL A 27 16.62 -6.45 4.71
C VAL A 27 15.55 -6.28 5.79
N SER A 28 14.40 -6.97 5.68
CA SER A 28 13.39 -6.93 6.73
C SER A 28 13.88 -7.47 8.07
N SER A 29 14.79 -8.45 8.07
CA SER A 29 15.32 -9.06 9.29
C SER A 29 16.32 -8.17 10.03
N LEU A 30 16.86 -7.15 9.36
CA LEU A 30 17.81 -6.17 9.91
C LEU A 30 17.11 -4.94 10.52
N ARG A 31 15.79 -4.82 10.37
CA ARG A 31 15.01 -3.68 10.92
C ARG A 31 14.65 -3.94 12.36
N GLU A 32 14.58 -2.87 13.17
CA GLU A 32 14.01 -2.92 14.53
C GLU A 32 12.59 -3.49 14.53
N VAL A 33 11.76 -3.05 13.57
CA VAL A 33 10.45 -3.64 13.29
C VAL A 33 10.52 -4.39 11.97
N ARG A 34 10.62 -5.72 12.07
CA ARG A 34 10.71 -6.60 10.89
C ARG A 34 9.51 -6.46 9.95
N SER A 35 8.31 -6.41 10.52
CA SER A 35 7.05 -6.29 9.80
C SER A 35 6.07 -5.45 10.61
N PHE A 36 5.38 -4.53 9.94
CA PHE A 36 4.26 -3.79 10.53
C PHE A 36 2.93 -4.56 10.44
N GLY A 37 2.97 -5.82 9.99
CA GLY A 37 1.78 -6.63 9.77
C GLY A 37 0.95 -6.14 8.57
N LYS A 38 -0.35 -6.44 8.62
CA LYS A 38 -1.31 -5.89 7.65
C LYS A 38 -1.62 -4.44 8.01
N MET A 39 -1.68 -3.59 6.99
CA MET A 39 -2.06 -2.19 7.16
C MET A 39 -3.46 -2.11 7.78
N LYS A 40 -3.60 -1.33 8.85
CA LYS A 40 -4.89 -1.08 9.48
C LYS A 40 -5.79 -0.26 8.56
N GLU A 41 -7.10 -0.47 8.68
CA GLU A 41 -8.10 0.25 7.89
C GLU A 41 -7.98 1.77 8.07
N GLU A 42 -7.88 2.24 9.32
CA GLU A 42 -7.69 3.67 9.66
C GLU A 42 -6.47 4.32 8.97
N VAL A 43 -5.41 3.54 8.71
CA VAL A 43 -4.20 4.04 8.02
C VAL A 43 -4.48 4.17 6.53
N THR A 44 -5.22 3.21 5.95
CA THR A 44 -5.61 3.22 4.55
C THR A 44 -6.52 4.41 4.25
N GLU A 45 -7.50 4.67 5.12
CA GLU A 45 -8.40 5.83 5.02
C GLU A 45 -7.64 7.15 5.07
N LYS A 46 -6.75 7.32 6.06
CA LYS A 46 -5.93 8.53 6.18
C LYS A 46 -4.98 8.70 4.99
N MET A 47 -4.37 7.62 4.52
CA MET A 47 -3.48 7.64 3.36
C MET A 47 -4.22 8.13 2.10
N ILE A 48 -5.38 7.53 1.78
CA ILE A 48 -6.17 7.94 0.60
C ILE A 48 -6.63 9.40 0.75
N LYS A 49 -7.18 9.79 1.90
CA LYS A 49 -7.61 11.17 2.14
C LYS A 49 -6.47 12.17 1.97
N ASN A 50 -5.29 11.86 2.48
CA ASN A 50 -4.12 12.74 2.37
C ASN A 50 -3.62 12.85 0.93
N ILE A 51 -3.54 11.73 0.19
CA ILE A 51 -3.16 11.76 -1.23
C ILE A 51 -4.12 12.67 -2.02
N TYR A 52 -5.43 12.52 -1.78
CA TYR A 52 -6.43 13.35 -2.43
C TYR A 52 -6.41 14.81 -1.96
N ALA A 53 -5.91 15.14 -0.78
CA ALA A 53 -5.75 16.55 -0.41
C ALA A 53 -4.82 17.31 -1.37
N ASP A 54 -3.86 16.63 -2.00
CA ASP A 54 -2.83 17.22 -2.85
C ASP A 54 -3.14 17.19 -4.37
N LEU A 55 -4.19 16.46 -4.77
CA LEU A 55 -4.62 16.33 -6.18
C LEU A 55 -5.55 17.46 -6.61
N GLU A 56 -5.51 17.83 -7.88
CA GLU A 56 -6.44 18.77 -8.54
C GLU A 56 -7.11 18.14 -9.76
N ASP A 57 -8.13 18.78 -10.32
CA ASP A 57 -8.83 18.26 -11.50
C ASP A 57 -7.87 18.12 -12.69
N GLY A 58 -7.88 16.94 -13.33
CA GLY A 58 -6.98 16.59 -14.42
C GLY A 58 -5.60 16.08 -13.97
N ASP A 59 -5.31 15.99 -12.67
CA ASP A 59 -4.14 15.25 -12.19
C ASP A 59 -4.36 13.74 -12.28
N GLN A 60 -3.26 12.98 -12.28
CA GLN A 60 -3.28 11.52 -12.33
C GLN A 60 -2.66 10.91 -11.07
N LEU A 61 -3.31 9.88 -10.54
CA LEU A 61 -2.84 9.09 -9.40
C LEU A 61 -2.62 7.64 -9.81
N THR A 62 -1.44 7.10 -9.53
CA THR A 62 -1.12 5.68 -9.62
C THR A 62 -0.88 5.10 -8.23
N LEU A 63 -1.67 4.09 -7.85
CA LEU A 63 -1.46 3.30 -6.63
C LEU A 63 -0.88 1.94 -7.02
N ALA A 64 0.39 1.70 -6.70
CA ALA A 64 1.06 0.43 -6.91
C ALA A 64 1.16 -0.34 -5.58
N PHE A 65 0.83 -1.63 -5.57
CA PHE A 65 0.91 -2.47 -4.37
C PHE A 65 2.09 -3.43 -4.46
N GLN A 66 2.91 -3.45 -3.43
CA GLN A 66 4.12 -4.27 -3.34
C GLN A 66 4.38 -4.73 -1.90
N GLY A 67 5.61 -5.14 -1.59
CA GLY A 67 6.06 -5.53 -0.25
C GLY A 67 5.64 -6.94 0.12
N GLY A 68 6.62 -7.73 0.58
CA GLY A 68 6.42 -9.15 0.83
C GLY A 68 5.63 -9.76 -0.33
N GLU A 69 4.48 -10.35 -0.01
CA GLU A 69 3.42 -10.65 -0.96
C GLU A 69 2.19 -9.78 -0.66
N PRO A 70 1.80 -8.81 -1.51
CA PRO A 70 0.71 -7.87 -1.22
C PRO A 70 -0.65 -8.54 -1.05
N THR A 71 -0.90 -9.68 -1.70
CA THR A 71 -2.18 -10.41 -1.55
C THR A 71 -2.39 -10.96 -0.14
N MET A 72 -1.34 -11.04 0.69
CA MET A 72 -1.45 -11.37 2.12
C MET A 72 -2.30 -10.35 2.90
N ALA A 73 -2.50 -9.13 2.38
CA ALA A 73 -3.44 -8.16 2.95
C ALA A 73 -4.90 -8.67 2.90
N GLY A 74 -5.21 -9.54 1.94
CA GLY A 74 -6.53 -10.13 1.71
C GLY A 74 -7.42 -9.29 0.78
N LEU A 75 -8.37 -9.94 0.11
CA LEU A 75 -9.24 -9.31 -0.89
C LEU A 75 -10.03 -8.11 -0.32
N ASN A 76 -10.47 -8.19 0.94
CA ASN A 76 -11.22 -7.11 1.58
C ASN A 76 -10.41 -5.81 1.69
N TYR A 77 -9.09 -5.87 1.83
CA TYR A 77 -8.24 -4.68 1.80
C TYR A 77 -8.36 -3.94 0.47
N PHE A 78 -8.23 -4.65 -0.65
CA PHE A 78 -8.33 -4.04 -1.98
C PHE A 78 -9.72 -3.51 -2.28
N ARG A 79 -10.78 -4.23 -1.87
CA ARG A 79 -12.16 -3.74 -1.96
C ARG A 79 -12.39 -2.45 -1.19
N LYS A 80 -11.80 -2.33 0.01
CA LYS A 80 -11.86 -1.10 0.81
C LYS A 80 -11.11 0.03 0.13
N VAL A 81 -9.94 -0.22 -0.46
CA VAL A 81 -9.20 0.81 -1.20
C VAL A 81 -10.01 1.34 -2.38
N THR A 82 -10.61 0.46 -3.20
CA THR A 82 -11.46 0.91 -4.32
C THR A 82 -12.66 1.70 -3.83
N GLN A 83 -13.33 1.24 -2.77
CA GLN A 83 -14.44 1.98 -2.16
C GLN A 83 -14.02 3.37 -1.66
N LEU A 84 -12.86 3.50 -1.02
CA LEU A 84 -12.36 4.78 -0.53
C LEU A 84 -12.01 5.74 -1.67
N VAL A 85 -11.45 5.21 -2.76
CA VAL A 85 -11.17 5.96 -3.99
C VAL A 85 -12.46 6.45 -4.63
N ASP A 86 -13.47 5.59 -4.78
CA ASP A 86 -14.78 5.96 -5.36
C ASP A 86 -15.53 7.01 -4.52
N GLN A 87 -15.26 7.06 -3.21
CA GLN A 87 -15.84 8.07 -2.31
C GLN A 87 -15.19 9.44 -2.40
N GLN A 88 -13.98 9.54 -2.97
CA GLN A 88 -13.33 10.85 -3.11
C GLN A 88 -13.97 11.60 -4.26
N GLN A 89 -14.55 12.76 -3.95
CA GLN A 89 -15.04 13.68 -4.97
C GLN A 89 -13.90 14.61 -5.39
N LYS A 90 -13.51 14.50 -6.67
CA LYS A 90 -12.76 15.51 -7.42
C LYS A 90 -13.36 15.55 -8.81
#